data_AF-A0A0K8TVI3-F1
#
_entry.id   AF-A0A0K8TVI3-F1
#
_cell.length_a   1.000
_cell.length_b   1.000
_cell.length_c   1.000
_cell.angle_alpha   90.00
_cell.angle_beta   90.00
_cell.angle_gamma   90.00
#
_symmetry.space_group_name_H-M   'P 1'
#
loop_
_entity.id
_entity.type
_entity.pdbx_description
1 polymer ?
#
loop_
_entity_poly.entity_id
_entity_poly.type
_entity_poly.pdbx_seq_one_letter_code
_entity_poly.pdbx_strand_id
1 'polypeptide(L)'
;MHLGLYYHTNDVFNPEIGDIRLLFSFAGMEGEMYTVVGKLMNNKLLPYRTSRGVDILLVYNGELGLGEVFKREHHAQRLTTWGYRFMGWVLVFFGVTCTSKLLHIMLSRIAFLAVLAPDPQFPVGANIMLSLSLALIIASIAWILHRPMIGASLLFAAASPFLWCARSMSNYQRIN
;
A
#
# COMPACT_ATOMS: atom_id res chain seq x y z
N MET A 1 38.88 -8.73 -5.75
CA MET A 1 38.03 -8.00 -4.78
C MET A 1 36.61 -8.51 -4.94
N HIS A 2 36.02 -9.04 -3.88
CA HIS A 2 34.59 -9.33 -3.82
C HIS A 2 34.08 -8.71 -2.52
N LEU A 3 33.02 -7.91 -2.56
CA LEU A 3 32.42 -7.28 -1.37
C LEU A 3 33.37 -6.36 -0.54
N GLY A 4 34.37 -5.73 -1.16
CA GLY A 4 35.32 -4.86 -0.45
C GLY A 4 36.39 -5.61 0.37
N LEU A 5 36.44 -6.94 0.26
CA LEU A 5 37.48 -7.77 0.90
C LEU A 5 38.66 -7.97 -0.06
N TYR A 6 39.87 -7.79 0.49
CA TYR A 6 41.13 -8.11 -0.15
C TYR A 6 41.89 -9.12 0.71
N TYR A 7 42.26 -10.23 0.08
CA TYR A 7 43.01 -11.31 0.70
C TYR A 7 44.38 -11.38 0.04
N HIS A 8 45.43 -11.37 0.85
CA HIS A 8 46.78 -11.68 0.43
C HIS A 8 47.18 -13.00 1.10
N THR A 9 46.94 -14.10 0.39
CA THR A 9 47.14 -15.49 0.81
C THR A 9 47.32 -16.38 -0.42
N ASN A 10 47.94 -17.54 -0.25
CA ASN A 10 48.03 -18.58 -1.26
C ASN A 10 46.73 -19.40 -1.39
N ASP A 11 45.99 -19.60 -0.29
CA ASP A 11 44.72 -20.33 -0.27
C ASP A 11 43.71 -19.68 0.68
N VAL A 12 42.59 -19.21 0.12
CA VAL A 12 41.52 -18.53 0.88
C VAL A 12 40.81 -19.47 1.85
N PHE A 13 40.78 -20.78 1.55
CA PHE A 13 40.09 -21.78 2.37
C PHE A 13 40.99 -22.41 3.43
N ASN A 14 42.31 -22.24 3.33
CA ASN A 14 43.28 -22.75 4.29
C ASN A 14 44.30 -21.66 4.67
N PRO A 15 43.92 -20.69 5.52
CA PRO A 15 44.76 -19.54 5.85
C PRO A 15 45.96 -19.94 6.72
N GLU A 16 47.15 -19.48 6.34
CA GLU A 16 48.41 -19.73 7.04
C GLU A 16 48.89 -18.49 7.83
N ILE A 17 49.79 -18.71 8.79
CA ILE A 17 50.40 -17.61 9.56
C ILE A 17 51.22 -16.74 8.60
N GLY A 18 50.81 -15.48 8.43
CA GLY A 18 51.41 -14.53 7.48
C GLY A 18 50.42 -13.99 6.46
N ASP A 19 49.25 -14.63 6.33
CA ASP A 19 48.18 -14.16 5.45
C ASP A 19 47.50 -12.89 5.95
N ILE A 20 47.15 -12.01 5.02
CA ILE A 20 46.55 -10.70 5.33
C ILE A 20 45.13 -10.64 4.77
N ARG A 21 44.20 -10.18 5.62
CA ARG A 21 42.82 -9.86 5.23
C ARG A 21 42.54 -8.38 5.49
N LEU A 22 42.18 -7.65 4.45
CA LEU A 22 41.77 -6.26 4.52
C LEU A 22 40.29 -6.14 4.15
N LEU A 23 39.52 -5.42 4.97
CA LEU A 23 38.14 -5.01 4.67
C LEU A 23 38.13 -3.50 4.45
N PHE A 24 37.82 -3.09 3.22
CA PHE A 24 37.61 -1.69 2.89
C PHE A 24 36.14 -1.35 3.10
N SER A 25 35.85 -0.45 4.03
CA SER A 25 34.52 0.14 4.25
C SER A 25 34.52 1.61 3.90
N PHE A 26 33.59 2.05 3.07
CA PHE A 26 33.38 3.46 2.72
C PHE A 26 31.91 3.83 2.92
N ALA A 27 31.65 5.10 3.26
CA ALA A 27 30.32 5.60 3.61
C ALA A 27 29.82 6.62 2.57
N GLY A 28 29.86 6.23 1.29
CA GLY A 28 29.56 7.10 0.15
C GLY A 28 30.80 7.44 -0.69
N MET A 29 30.59 7.82 -1.95
CA MET A 29 31.66 8.27 -2.83
C MET A 29 32.04 9.73 -2.53
N GLU A 30 33.27 10.11 -2.89
CA GLU A 30 33.71 11.50 -2.77
C GLU A 30 32.80 12.43 -3.59
N GLY A 31 32.29 13.48 -2.94
CA GLY A 31 31.34 14.42 -3.54
C GLY A 31 29.86 14.03 -3.42
N GLU A 32 29.54 12.82 -2.93
CA GLU A 32 28.16 12.47 -2.62
C GLU A 32 27.72 13.07 -1.28
N MET A 33 26.71 13.92 -1.34
CA MET A 33 26.08 14.48 -0.15
C MET A 33 24.96 13.54 0.30
N TYR A 34 24.84 13.35 1.62
CA TYR A 34 23.75 12.61 2.23
C TYR A 34 23.13 13.41 3.36
N THR A 35 21.82 13.31 3.49
CA THR A 35 21.06 13.88 4.60
C THR A 35 20.63 12.77 5.54
N VAL A 36 21.05 12.85 6.80
CA VAL A 36 20.73 11.87 7.84
C VAL A 36 19.88 12.52 8.91
N VAL A 37 18.77 11.88 9.29
CA VAL A 37 17.86 12.36 10.35
C VAL A 37 17.74 11.29 11.43
N GLY A 38 18.09 11.67 12.67
CA GLY A 38 18.03 10.80 13.84
C GLY A 38 18.22 11.59 15.14
N LYS A 39 18.26 10.87 16.27
CA LYS A 39 18.47 11.46 17.59
C LYS A 39 19.97 11.66 17.84
N LEU A 40 20.40 12.88 18.14
CA LEU A 40 21.78 13.16 18.55
C LEU A 40 21.94 12.89 20.05
N MET A 41 22.81 11.94 20.43
CA MET A 41 23.26 11.76 21.81
C MET A 41 24.76 11.46 21.83
N ASN A 42 25.50 12.12 22.73
CA ASN A 42 26.94 11.92 22.92
C ASN A 42 27.73 11.97 21.60
N ASN A 43 27.44 12.97 20.76
CA ASN A 43 28.07 13.15 19.44
C ASN A 43 27.84 11.98 18.46
N LYS A 44 26.84 11.13 18.70
CA LYS A 44 26.44 10.03 17.83
C LYS A 44 24.99 10.18 17.42
N LEU A 45 24.71 9.89 16.16
CA LEU A 45 23.36 9.75 15.61
C LEU A 45 22.83 8.36 15.95
N LEU A 46 21.75 8.32 16.72
CA LEU A 46 21.07 7.10 17.12
C LEU A 46 19.63 7.10 16.59
N PRO A 47 19.02 5.93 16.40
CA PRO A 47 17.61 5.85 16.02
C PRO A 47 16.72 6.55 17.05
N TYR A 48 15.74 7.31 16.57
CA TYR A 48 14.74 7.93 17.41
C TYR A 48 13.56 6.96 17.59
N ARG A 49 13.33 6.49 18.83
CA ARG A 49 12.17 5.66 19.16
C ARG A 49 10.92 6.52 19.29
N THR A 50 9.94 6.29 18.42
CA THR A 50 8.63 6.95 18.50
C THR A 50 7.77 6.44 19.66
N SER A 51 6.73 7.18 20.02
CA SER A 51 5.72 6.76 21.02
C SER A 51 5.04 5.43 20.66
N ARG A 52 5.05 5.04 19.39
CA ARG A 52 4.49 3.77 18.90
C ARG A 52 5.48 2.61 18.96
N GLY A 53 6.68 2.82 19.48
CA GLY A 53 7.73 1.82 19.50
C GLY A 53 8.25 1.49 18.10
N VAL A 54 8.41 2.49 17.24
CA VAL A 54 9.08 2.34 15.94
C VAL A 54 10.32 3.21 15.94
N ASP A 55 11.46 2.64 15.58
CA ASP A 55 12.73 3.36 15.45
C ASP A 55 12.80 4.08 14.11
N ILE A 56 13.15 5.37 14.15
CA ILE A 56 13.31 6.21 12.97
C ILE A 56 14.78 6.63 12.88
N LEU A 57 15.44 6.18 11.82
CA LEU A 57 16.74 6.66 11.37
C LEU A 57 16.65 6.76 9.85
N LEU A 58 16.63 7.99 9.33
CA LEU A 58 16.41 8.24 7.90
C LEU A 58 17.72 8.61 7.26
N VAL A 59 17.98 8.07 6.07
CA VAL A 59 19.14 8.40 5.25
C VAL A 59 18.65 8.65 3.83
N TYR A 60 19.00 9.83 3.30
CA TYR A 60 18.63 10.27 1.97
C TYR A 60 19.86 10.72 1.20
N ASN A 61 19.87 10.47 -0.11
CA ASN A 61 20.89 11.04 -0.99
C ASN A 61 20.59 12.52 -1.27
N GLY A 62 21.65 13.30 -1.41
CA GLY A 62 21.61 14.73 -1.65
C GLY A 62 21.50 15.56 -0.36
N GLU A 63 21.72 16.86 -0.54
CA GLU A 63 21.48 17.88 0.47
C GLU A 63 19.98 18.22 0.46
N LEU A 64 19.26 17.75 1.47
CA LEU A 64 17.83 17.96 1.61
C LEU A 64 17.54 18.75 2.89
N GLY A 65 16.70 19.76 2.76
CA GLY A 65 16.16 20.44 3.95
C GLY A 65 15.24 19.52 4.75
N LEU A 66 15.11 19.78 6.06
CA LEU A 66 14.27 18.99 6.97
C LEU A 66 12.82 18.83 6.46
N GLY A 67 12.22 19.90 5.95
CA GLY A 67 10.85 19.86 5.42
C GLY A 67 10.70 18.94 4.22
N GLU A 68 11.71 18.86 3.36
CA GLU A 68 11.69 18.01 2.17
C GLU A 68 11.86 16.53 2.54
N VAL A 69 12.73 16.23 3.52
CA VAL A 69 12.92 14.86 4.03
C VAL A 69 11.60 14.28 4.55
N PHE A 70 10.92 14.98 5.45
CA PHE A 70 9.65 14.48 6.00
C PHE A 70 8.53 14.45 4.97
N LYS A 71 8.51 15.39 4.02
CA LYS A 71 7.54 15.36 2.91
C LYS A 71 7.71 14.12 2.05
N ARG A 72 8.95 13.73 1.73
CA ARG A 72 9.26 12.50 0.98
C ARG A 72 8.84 11.25 1.74
N GLU A 73 9.16 11.18 3.04
CA GLU A 73 8.72 10.06 3.89
C GLU A 73 7.19 9.91 3.90
N HIS A 74 6.46 11.00 4.14
CA HIS A 74 5.00 10.97 4.15
C HIS A 74 4.42 10.60 2.79
N HIS A 75 5.04 11.06 1.71
CA HIS A 75 4.63 10.72 0.35
C HIS A 75 4.85 9.23 0.05
N ALA A 76 6.02 8.68 0.39
CA ALA A 76 6.33 7.27 0.23
C ALA A 76 5.35 6.40 1.02
N GLN A 77 5.10 6.73 2.29
CA GLN A 77 4.14 6.05 3.15
C GLN A 77 2.70 6.11 2.59
N ARG A 78 2.32 7.24 1.99
CA ARG A 78 1.03 7.40 1.32
C ARG A 78 0.96 6.49 0.10
N LEU A 79 1.97 6.51 -0.77
CA LEU A 79 2.00 5.71 -1.98
C LEU A 79 1.92 4.21 -1.68
N THR A 80 2.69 3.72 -0.71
CA THR A 80 2.64 2.31 -0.30
C THR A 80 1.26 1.93 0.22
N THR A 81 0.68 2.76 1.10
CA THR A 81 -0.67 2.52 1.64
C THR A 81 -1.74 2.47 0.54
N TRP A 82 -1.71 3.43 -0.39
CA TRP A 82 -2.66 3.47 -1.51
C TRP A 82 -2.43 2.32 -2.49
N GLY A 83 -1.18 1.92 -2.72
CA GLY A 83 -0.82 0.74 -3.52
C GLY A 83 -1.42 -0.55 -2.96
N TYR A 84 -1.29 -0.80 -1.66
CA TYR A 84 -1.92 -1.97 -1.02
C TYR A 84 -3.44 -1.96 -1.13
N ARG A 85 -4.09 -0.78 -1.05
CA ARG A 85 -5.54 -0.67 -1.23
C ARG A 85 -5.99 -0.94 -2.66
N PHE A 86 -5.26 -0.39 -3.63
CA PHE A 86 -5.52 -0.65 -5.03
C PHE A 86 -5.37 -2.14 -5.35
N MET A 87 -4.29 -2.76 -4.87
CA MET A 87 -4.07 -4.20 -5.02
C MET A 87 -5.17 -5.03 -4.34
N GLY A 88 -5.61 -4.65 -3.14
CA GLY A 88 -6.74 -5.28 -2.47
C GLY A 88 -8.04 -5.19 -3.28
N TRP A 89 -8.35 -4.04 -3.87
CA TRP A 89 -9.51 -3.89 -4.75
C TRP A 89 -9.40 -4.75 -6.01
N VAL A 90 -8.23 -4.83 -6.64
CA VAL A 90 -7.97 -5.70 -7.80
C VAL A 90 -8.24 -7.18 -7.46
N LEU A 91 -7.81 -7.64 -6.28
CA LEU A 91 -8.11 -9.00 -5.82
C LEU A 91 -9.61 -9.25 -5.65
N VAL A 92 -10.34 -8.29 -5.07
CA VAL A 92 -11.81 -8.36 -4.95
C VAL A 92 -12.47 -8.38 -6.32
N PHE A 93 -11.99 -7.59 -7.29
CA PHE A 93 -12.49 -7.59 -8.67
C PHE A 93 -12.35 -8.95 -9.35
N PHE A 94 -11.19 -9.59 -9.22
CA PHE A 94 -11.00 -10.95 -9.73
C PHE A 94 -11.88 -11.97 -8.98
N GLY A 95 -12.06 -11.83 -7.67
CA GLY A 95 -12.97 -12.66 -6.89
C GLY A 95 -14.42 -12.57 -7.35
N VAL A 96 -14.92 -11.35 -7.59
CA VAL A 96 -16.26 -11.10 -8.14
C VAL A 96 -16.38 -11.65 -9.56
N THR A 97 -15.36 -11.49 -10.40
CA THR A 97 -15.37 -11.96 -11.79
C THR A 97 -15.39 -13.50 -11.86
N CYS A 98 -14.57 -14.17 -11.05
CA CYS A 98 -14.55 -15.64 -10.93
C CYS A 98 -15.89 -16.19 -10.42
N THR A 99 -16.51 -15.50 -9.46
CA THR A 99 -17.78 -15.90 -8.83
C THR A 99 -19.01 -15.30 -9.51
N SER A 100 -18.84 -14.66 -10.67
CA SER A 100 -19.87 -13.85 -11.35
C SER A 100 -21.15 -14.63 -11.60
N LYS A 101 -21.07 -15.87 -12.11
CA LYS A 101 -22.24 -16.72 -12.38
C LYS A 101 -23.09 -16.97 -11.13
N LEU A 102 -22.45 -17.31 -10.00
CA LEU A 102 -23.15 -17.57 -8.75
C LEU A 102 -23.78 -16.30 -8.18
N LEU A 103 -23.02 -15.20 -8.17
CA LEU A 103 -23.50 -13.91 -7.71
C LEU A 103 -24.65 -13.39 -8.58
N HIS A 104 -24.59 -13.60 -9.90
CA HIS A 104 -25.65 -13.20 -10.82
C HIS A 104 -26.98 -13.88 -10.47
N ILE A 105 -26.99 -15.19 -10.29
CA ILE A 105 -28.20 -15.96 -9.93
C ILE A 105 -28.80 -15.50 -8.59
N MET A 106 -27.94 -15.18 -7.62
CA MET A 106 -28.36 -14.70 -6.30
C MET A 106 -28.95 -13.28 -6.38
N LEU A 107 -28.25 -12.35 -7.04
CA LEU A 107 -28.62 -10.93 -7.10
C LEU A 107 -29.81 -10.70 -8.03
N SER A 108 -29.96 -11.47 -9.12
CA SER A 108 -31.07 -11.32 -10.07
C SER A 108 -32.44 -11.61 -9.47
N ARG A 109 -32.51 -12.30 -8.32
CA ARG A 109 -33.76 -12.57 -7.60
C ARG A 109 -34.31 -11.32 -6.90
N ILE A 110 -33.44 -10.36 -6.59
CA ILE A 110 -33.79 -9.17 -5.84
C ILE A 110 -33.90 -8.00 -6.82
N ALA A 111 -35.12 -7.46 -7.01
CA ALA A 111 -35.41 -6.46 -8.03
C ALA A 111 -34.40 -5.29 -8.02
N PHE A 112 -34.07 -4.74 -6.85
CA PHE A 112 -33.15 -3.59 -6.73
C PHE A 112 -31.66 -3.93 -6.95
N LEU A 113 -31.27 -5.20 -6.79
CA LEU A 113 -29.88 -5.66 -6.99
C LEU A 113 -29.66 -6.26 -8.37
N ALA A 114 -30.72 -6.60 -9.11
CA ALA A 114 -30.62 -7.20 -10.43
C ALA A 114 -29.85 -6.31 -11.42
N VAL A 115 -29.95 -4.98 -11.31
CA VAL A 115 -29.21 -4.02 -12.15
C VAL A 115 -27.70 -4.02 -11.85
N LEU A 116 -27.31 -4.43 -10.64
CA LEU A 116 -25.91 -4.55 -10.21
C LEU A 116 -25.40 -6.00 -10.28
N ALA A 117 -26.22 -6.93 -10.77
CA ALA A 117 -25.82 -8.31 -10.90
C ALA A 117 -24.61 -8.41 -11.85
N PRO A 118 -23.52 -9.08 -11.43
CA PRO A 118 -22.32 -9.16 -12.23
C PRO A 118 -22.58 -9.97 -13.51
N ASP A 119 -22.12 -9.47 -14.65
CA ASP A 119 -22.27 -10.15 -15.94
C ASP A 119 -21.08 -11.13 -16.13
N PRO A 120 -21.34 -12.44 -16.33
CA PRO A 120 -20.29 -13.42 -16.60
C PRO A 120 -19.62 -13.24 -17.97
N GLN A 121 -20.30 -12.65 -18.94
CA GLN A 121 -19.86 -12.50 -20.33
C GLN A 121 -19.11 -11.18 -20.54
N PHE A 122 -19.55 -10.10 -19.87
CA PHE A 122 -18.95 -8.76 -19.98
C PHE A 122 -18.62 -8.15 -18.60
N PRO A 123 -17.46 -8.49 -18.01
CA PRO A 123 -17.15 -8.15 -16.61
C PRO A 123 -16.78 -6.67 -16.37
N VAL A 124 -16.82 -5.80 -17.37
CA VAL A 124 -16.27 -4.44 -17.27
C VAL A 124 -17.23 -3.47 -16.56
N GLY A 125 -18.54 -3.66 -16.68
CA GLY A 125 -19.53 -2.75 -16.08
C GLY A 125 -19.87 -3.09 -14.63
N ALA A 126 -20.83 -4.01 -14.47
CA ALA A 126 -21.41 -4.35 -13.16
C ALA A 126 -20.38 -4.92 -12.18
N ASN A 127 -19.40 -5.72 -12.64
CA ASN A 127 -18.42 -6.35 -11.74
C ASN A 127 -17.46 -5.31 -11.16
N ILE A 128 -17.10 -4.26 -11.92
CA ILE A 128 -16.28 -3.14 -11.42
C ILE A 128 -17.04 -2.36 -10.34
N MET A 129 -18.32 -2.06 -10.57
CA MET A 129 -19.13 -1.34 -9.57
C MET A 129 -19.31 -2.18 -8.30
N LEU A 130 -19.63 -3.47 -8.45
CA LEU A 130 -19.81 -4.38 -7.31
C LEU A 130 -18.51 -4.58 -6.53
N SER A 131 -17.38 -4.79 -7.23
CA SER A 131 -16.08 -4.98 -6.58
C SER A 131 -15.60 -3.72 -5.86
N LEU A 132 -15.84 -2.54 -6.46
CA LEU A 132 -15.50 -1.26 -5.84
C LEU A 132 -16.34 -1.01 -4.59
N SER A 133 -17.65 -1.22 -4.67
CA SER A 133 -18.53 -1.12 -3.50
C SER A 133 -18.12 -2.07 -2.38
N LEU A 134 -17.80 -3.34 -2.71
CA LEU A 134 -17.36 -4.32 -1.72
C LEU A 134 -16.00 -3.93 -1.10
N ALA A 135 -15.04 -3.46 -1.91
CA ALA A 135 -13.76 -2.99 -1.42
C ALA A 135 -13.90 -1.75 -0.50
N LEU A 136 -14.82 -0.83 -0.82
CA LEU A 136 -15.12 0.33 0.02
C LEU A 136 -15.80 -0.07 1.34
N ILE A 137 -16.68 -1.07 1.34
CA ILE A 137 -17.28 -1.61 2.57
C ILE A 137 -16.19 -2.21 3.47
N ILE A 138 -15.32 -3.06 2.92
CA ILE A 138 -14.20 -3.66 3.66
C ILE A 138 -13.29 -2.57 4.25
N ALA A 139 -12.93 -1.57 3.44
CA ALA A 139 -12.13 -0.45 3.88
C ALA A 139 -12.83 0.40 4.95
N SER A 140 -14.14 0.63 4.80
CA SER A 140 -14.96 1.36 5.78
C SER A 140 -14.90 0.69 7.15
N ILE A 141 -15.15 -0.63 7.21
CA ILE A 141 -15.12 -1.39 8.46
C ILE A 141 -13.76 -1.24 9.16
N ALA A 142 -12.67 -1.36 8.39
CA ALA A 142 -11.32 -1.18 8.93
C ALA A 142 -11.07 0.25 9.47
N TRP A 143 -11.61 1.27 8.80
CA TRP A 143 -11.44 2.67 9.20
C TRP A 143 -12.34 3.11 10.35
N ILE A 144 -13.53 2.53 10.53
CA ILE A 144 -14.47 2.91 11.60
C ILE A 144 -13.81 2.83 12.99
N LEU A 145 -12.98 1.80 13.21
CA LEU A 145 -12.28 1.59 14.49
C LEU A 145 -11.22 2.64 14.81
N HIS A 146 -10.59 3.22 13.78
CA HIS A 146 -9.49 4.18 13.95
C HIS A 146 -9.92 5.64 13.76
N ARG A 147 -10.80 5.90 12.79
CA ARG A 147 -11.34 7.23 12.45
C ARG A 147 -12.78 7.12 11.95
N PRO A 148 -13.78 7.25 12.84
CA PRO A 148 -15.17 6.95 12.52
C PRO A 148 -15.75 7.82 11.40
N MET A 149 -15.36 9.10 11.31
CA MET A 149 -15.86 10.00 10.24
C MET A 149 -15.42 9.56 8.84
N ILE A 150 -14.18 9.06 8.69
CA ILE A 150 -13.67 8.56 7.40
C ILE A 150 -14.34 7.24 7.05
N GLY A 151 -14.52 6.36 8.04
CA GLY A 151 -15.26 5.11 7.85
C GLY A 151 -16.69 5.37 7.37
N ALA A 152 -17.42 6.24 8.05
CA ALA A 152 -18.78 6.60 7.67
C ALA A 152 -18.88 7.16 6.24
N SER A 153 -17.97 8.06 5.84
CA SER A 153 -17.98 8.63 4.48
C SER A 153 -17.69 7.57 3.41
N LEU A 154 -16.78 6.62 3.68
CA LEU A 154 -16.53 5.48 2.79
C LEU A 154 -17.76 4.57 2.67
N LEU A 155 -18.50 4.35 3.77
CA LEU A 155 -19.72 3.54 3.75
C LEU A 155 -20.80 4.18 2.89
N PHE A 156 -21.01 5.49 3.02
CA PHE A 156 -21.94 6.23 2.16
C PHE A 156 -21.52 6.18 0.68
N ALA A 157 -20.21 6.31 0.40
CA ALA A 157 -19.69 6.17 -0.95
C ALA A 157 -19.95 4.76 -1.51
N ALA A 158 -19.78 3.71 -0.71
CA ALA A 158 -20.06 2.34 -1.11
C ALA A 158 -21.55 2.08 -1.36
N ALA A 159 -22.44 2.76 -0.63
CA ALA A 159 -23.89 2.66 -0.82
C ALA A 159 -24.40 3.43 -2.07
N SER A 160 -23.62 4.37 -2.60
CA SER A 160 -24.06 5.27 -3.67
C SER A 160 -24.53 4.57 -4.95
N PRO A 161 -23.89 3.49 -5.46
CA PRO A 161 -24.38 2.80 -6.65
C PRO A 161 -25.73 2.11 -6.41
N PHE A 162 -25.91 1.53 -5.22
CA PHE A 162 -27.17 0.89 -4.83
C PHE A 162 -28.32 1.89 -4.73
N LEU A 163 -28.07 3.06 -4.15
CA LEU A 163 -29.06 4.13 -4.06
C LEU A 163 -29.44 4.70 -5.43
N TRP A 164 -28.47 4.82 -6.33
CA TRP A 164 -28.73 5.26 -7.71
C TRP A 164 -29.59 4.25 -8.48
N CYS A 165 -29.27 2.95 -8.40
CA CYS A 165 -30.08 1.89 -8.99
C CYS A 165 -31.50 1.84 -8.43
N ALA A 166 -31.65 1.94 -7.11
CA ALA A 166 -32.96 1.96 -6.45
C ALA A 166 -33.85 3.13 -6.92
N ARG A 167 -33.25 4.32 -7.09
CA ARG A 167 -33.96 5.48 -7.65
C ARG A 167 -34.35 5.29 -9.11
N SER A 168 -33.46 4.73 -9.92
CA SER A 168 -33.73 4.47 -11.35
C SER A 168 -34.96 3.58 -11.54
N MET A 169 -35.09 2.53 -10.72
CA MET A 169 -36.26 1.63 -10.80
C MET A 169 -37.56 2.30 -10.33
N SER A 170 -37.53 3.06 -9.23
CA SER A 170 -38.72 3.75 -8.74
C SER A 170 -39.29 4.73 -9.77
N ASN A 171 -38.41 5.42 -10.51
CA ASN A 171 -38.84 6.31 -11.58
C ASN A 171 -39.48 5.53 -12.74
N TYR A 172 -38.99 4.34 -13.07
CA TYR A 172 -39.56 3.50 -14.13
C TYR A 172 -40.96 2.99 -13.78
N GLN A 173 -41.21 2.62 -12.53
CA GLN A 173 -42.54 2.19 -12.06
C GLN A 173 -43.57 3.32 -11.99
N ARG A 174 -43.14 4.59 -12.03
CA ARG A 174 -44.02 5.76 -11.92
C ARG A 174 -44.48 6.30 -13.28
N ILE A 175 -43.89 5.81 -14.38
CA ILE A 175 -44.15 6.25 -15.76
C ILE A 175 -45.06 5.25 -16.52
N ASN A 176 -45.16 4.00 -16.03
CA ASN A 176 -46.14 3.00 -16.47
C ASN A 176 -47.39 3.02 -15.59
#